data_AF-A0A1I3RQE0-F1
#
_entry.id   AF-A0A1I3RQE0-F1
#
_cell.length_a   1.000
_cell.length_b   1.000
_cell.length_c   1.000
_cell.angle_alpha   90.00
_cell.angle_beta   90.00
_cell.angle_gamma   90.00
#
_symmetry.space_group_name_H-M   'P 1'
#
loop_
_entity.id
_entity.type
_entity.pdbx_description
1 polymer ?
#
loop_
_entity_poly.entity_id
_entity_poly.type
_entity_poly.pdbx_seq_one_letter_code
_entity_poly.pdbx_strand_id
1 'polypeptide(L)'
;MLKEFYSVEQFEKEGDSYSAVILLNENHSIFEGHFPQNPVMPGVCMMQIVKDIVENTFEKQLFMQQVSNVKFMSLINPFDSNSIRLDFTVNELDSTFKVKSSITHKGVTAFKMNSSYLEK
;
A
#
# COMPACT_ATOMS: atom_id res chain seq x y z
N MET A 1 -6.61 -6.64 10.06
CA MET A 1 -5.29 -7.31 10.15
C MET A 1 -4.16 -6.30 10.41
N LEU A 2 -4.26 -5.06 9.94
CA LEU A 2 -3.29 -3.98 10.16
C LEU A 2 -3.84 -2.84 11.06
N LYS A 3 -4.59 -3.17 12.12
CA LYS A 3 -5.17 -2.13 12.97
C LYS A 3 -4.05 -1.29 13.57
N GLU A 4 -4.13 0.03 13.44
CA GLU A 4 -3.12 0.98 13.94
C GLU A 4 -1.70 0.76 13.35
N PHE A 5 -1.60 0.10 12.19
CA PHE A 5 -0.31 -0.09 11.50
C PHE A 5 0.17 1.17 10.77
N TYR A 6 -0.75 2.02 10.32
CA TYR A 6 -0.43 3.25 9.61
C TYR A 6 -1.54 4.31 9.76
N SER A 7 -1.20 5.57 9.45
CA SER A 7 -2.14 6.67 9.20
C SER A 7 -1.93 7.26 7.80
N VAL A 8 -2.95 7.94 7.27
CA VAL A 8 -2.85 8.70 6.01
C VAL A 8 -2.77 10.17 6.39
N GLU A 9 -1.66 10.83 6.05
CA GLU A 9 -1.45 12.25 6.35
C GLU A 9 -1.94 13.16 5.23
N GLN A 10 -1.78 12.70 4.00
CA GLN A 10 -2.18 13.45 2.81
C GLN A 10 -2.77 12.49 1.79
N PHE A 11 -3.80 12.95 1.09
CA PHE A 11 -4.42 12.23 0.01
C PHE A 11 -4.82 13.21 -1.09
N GLU A 12 -4.37 12.95 -2.30
CA GLU A 12 -4.55 13.83 -3.45
C GLU A 12 -5.05 13.01 -4.66
N LYS A 13 -5.90 13.65 -5.46
CA LYS A 13 -6.36 13.14 -6.75
C LYS A 13 -6.03 14.13 -7.84
N GLU A 14 -5.37 13.67 -8.89
CA GLU A 14 -5.06 14.46 -10.09
C GLU A 14 -5.48 13.65 -11.33
N GLY A 15 -6.59 14.05 -11.96
CA GLY A 15 -7.21 13.29 -13.05
C GLY A 15 -7.57 11.87 -12.61
N ASP A 16 -6.98 10.88 -13.27
CA ASP A 16 -7.16 9.44 -12.99
C ASP A 16 -6.09 8.85 -12.06
N SER A 17 -5.23 9.72 -11.49
CA SER A 17 -4.16 9.33 -10.58
C SER A 17 -4.45 9.76 -9.15
N TYR A 18 -4.05 8.91 -8.21
CA TYR A 18 -4.20 9.11 -6.77
C TYR A 18 -2.82 9.01 -6.10
N SER A 19 -2.60 9.83 -5.09
CA SER A 19 -1.39 9.84 -4.27
C SER A 19 -1.75 9.94 -2.80
N ALA A 20 -1.10 9.14 -1.96
CA ALA A 20 -1.25 9.16 -0.52
C ALA A 20 0.12 9.21 0.18
N VAL A 21 0.28 10.12 1.14
CA VAL A 21 1.40 10.09 2.09
C VAL A 21 0.94 9.34 3.32
N ILE A 22 1.67 8.28 3.66
CA ILE A 22 1.33 7.31 4.70
C ILE A 22 2.44 7.32 5.75
N LEU A 23 2.05 7.41 7.02
CA LEU A 23 2.98 7.21 8.15
C LEU A 23 2.77 5.84 8.74
N LEU A 24 3.85 5.05 8.78
CA LEU A 24 3.89 3.74 9.40
C LEU A 24 4.04 3.90 10.93
N ASN A 25 3.33 3.07 11.68
CA ASN A 25 3.53 2.96 13.11
C ASN A 25 4.73 2.04 13.38
N GLU A 26 5.91 2.61 13.53
CA GLU A 26 7.15 1.88 13.85
C GLU A 26 7.08 1.06 15.15
N ASN A 27 6.17 1.44 16.08
CA ASN A 27 5.93 0.72 17.34
C ASN A 27 4.95 -0.45 17.18
N HIS A 28 4.48 -0.75 15.97
CA HIS A 28 3.56 -1.87 15.75
C HIS A 28 4.29 -3.22 15.88
N SER A 29 3.69 -4.16 16.61
CA SER A 29 4.30 -5.46 16.99
C SER A 29 4.75 -6.33 15.80
N ILE A 30 4.19 -6.13 14.61
CA ILE A 30 4.68 -6.73 13.35
C ILE A 30 6.19 -6.52 13.16
N PHE A 31 6.72 -5.35 13.50
CA PHE A 31 8.13 -5.02 13.31
C PHE A 31 9.05 -5.71 14.32
N GLU A 32 8.53 -6.17 15.47
CA GLU A 32 9.28 -7.01 16.41
C GLU A 32 9.63 -8.37 15.79
N GLY A 33 8.74 -8.90 14.96
CA GLY A 33 8.89 -10.19 14.29
C GLY A 33 9.49 -10.14 12.89
N HIS A 34 9.59 -8.97 12.27
CA HIS A 34 10.02 -8.83 10.87
C HIS A 34 11.04 -7.70 10.73
N PHE A 35 12.33 -7.95 10.96
CA PHE A 35 12.91 -9.12 11.62
C PHE A 35 13.49 -8.72 12.98
N PRO A 36 13.59 -9.65 13.96
CA PRO A 36 14.25 -9.34 15.21
C PRO A 36 15.63 -8.72 14.97
N GLN A 37 15.92 -7.58 15.60
CA GLN A 37 17.15 -6.78 15.45
C GLN A 37 17.38 -6.12 14.08
N ASN A 38 16.58 -6.42 13.06
CA ASN A 38 16.64 -5.78 11.74
C ASN A 38 15.21 -5.59 11.18
N PRO A 39 14.46 -4.59 11.70
CA PRO A 39 13.07 -4.37 11.31
C PRO A 39 12.95 -3.94 9.85
N VAL A 40 12.04 -4.58 9.14
CA VAL A 40 11.75 -4.43 7.71
C VAL A 40 10.24 -4.53 7.52
N MET A 41 9.66 -3.74 6.64
CA MET A 41 8.25 -3.86 6.28
C MET A 41 7.95 -5.18 5.54
N PRO A 42 7.01 -6.00 6.02
CA PRO A 42 6.58 -7.19 5.28
C PRO A 42 5.92 -6.83 3.95
N GLY A 43 6.24 -7.59 2.90
CA GLY A 43 5.69 -7.36 1.56
C GLY A 43 4.16 -7.40 1.51
N VAL A 44 3.56 -8.29 2.28
CA VAL A 44 2.10 -8.42 2.39
C VAL A 44 1.43 -7.20 3.04
N CYS A 45 2.12 -6.49 3.93
CA CYS A 45 1.60 -5.25 4.53
C CYS A 45 1.49 -4.15 3.47
N MET A 46 2.45 -4.06 2.54
CA MET A 46 2.37 -3.13 1.40
C MET A 46 1.17 -3.44 0.51
N MET A 47 0.94 -4.72 0.20
CA MET A 47 -0.22 -5.16 -0.59
C MET A 47 -1.55 -4.82 0.09
N GLN A 48 -1.61 -5.02 1.41
CA GLN A 48 -2.81 -4.74 2.20
C GLN A 48 -3.08 -3.23 2.30
N ILE A 49 -2.06 -2.39 2.48
CA ILE A 49 -2.21 -0.93 2.45
C ILE A 49 -2.84 -0.47 1.14
N VAL A 50 -2.37 -0.99 0.00
CA VAL A 50 -2.96 -0.61 -1.29
C VAL A 50 -4.43 -1.01 -1.35
N LYS A 51 -4.78 -2.22 -0.92
CA LYS A 51 -6.19 -2.65 -0.87
C LYS A 51 -7.02 -1.73 0.02
N ASP A 52 -6.57 -1.46 1.24
CA ASP A 52 -7.28 -0.64 2.22
C ASP A 52 -7.48 0.79 1.71
N ILE A 53 -6.46 1.39 1.09
CA ILE A 53 -6.55 2.73 0.49
C ILE A 53 -7.53 2.75 -0.69
N VAL A 54 -7.50 1.74 -1.56
CA VAL A 54 -8.43 1.65 -2.68
C VAL A 54 -9.86 1.47 -2.16
N GLU A 55 -10.12 0.57 -1.20
CA GLU A 55 -11.44 0.41 -0.58
C GLU A 55 -11.97 1.72 0.01
N ASN A 56 -11.12 2.45 0.74
CA ASN A 56 -11.48 3.75 1.31
C ASN A 56 -11.71 4.82 0.24
N THR A 57 -10.98 4.79 -0.87
CA THR A 57 -11.10 5.78 -1.97
C THR A 57 -12.45 5.66 -2.68
N PHE A 58 -12.94 4.43 -2.87
CA PHE A 58 -14.19 4.15 -3.59
C PHE A 58 -15.38 3.86 -2.65
N GLU A 59 -15.15 3.86 -1.34
CA GLU A 59 -16.13 3.47 -0.32
C GLU A 59 -16.77 2.09 -0.60
N LYS A 60 -15.96 1.16 -1.11
CA LYS A 60 -16.38 -0.20 -1.50
C LYS A 60 -15.66 -1.27 -0.70
N GLN A 61 -16.35 -2.38 -0.45
CA GLN A 61 -15.71 -3.62 -0.02
C GLN A 61 -15.20 -4.35 -1.27
N LEU A 62 -13.90 -4.65 -1.30
CA LEU A 62 -13.22 -5.20 -2.46
C LEU A 62 -12.62 -6.57 -2.15
N PHE A 63 -12.81 -7.52 -3.06
CA PHE A 63 -12.14 -8.80 -3.05
C PHE A 63 -10.98 -8.79 -4.06
N MET A 64 -9.75 -8.95 -3.59
CA MET A 64 -8.56 -9.04 -4.44
C MET A 64 -8.59 -10.37 -5.21
N GLN A 65 -8.97 -10.34 -6.49
CA GLN A 65 -9.17 -11.53 -7.32
C GLN A 65 -7.85 -11.99 -7.96
N GLN A 66 -7.04 -11.05 -8.43
CA GLN A 66 -5.77 -11.34 -9.09
C GLN A 66 -4.73 -10.29 -8.75
N VAL A 67 -3.48 -10.73 -8.59
CA VAL A 67 -2.31 -9.86 -8.52
C VAL A 67 -1.30 -10.31 -9.56
N SER A 68 -0.68 -9.36 -10.24
CA SER A 68 0.39 -9.59 -11.20
C SER A 68 1.46 -8.49 -11.08
N ASN A 69 2.63 -8.72 -11.66
CA ASN A 69 3.73 -7.75 -11.67
C ASN A 69 4.12 -7.25 -10.26
N VAL A 70 4.04 -8.13 -9.26
CA VAL A 70 4.44 -7.83 -7.88
C VAL A 70 5.95 -7.78 -7.82
N LYS A 71 6.50 -6.63 -7.44
CA LYS A 71 7.95 -6.42 -7.30
C LYS A 71 8.24 -5.76 -5.97
N PHE A 72 9.10 -6.39 -5.17
CA PHE A 72 9.70 -5.82 -3.96
C PHE A 72 11.12 -5.39 -4.31
N MET A 73 11.32 -4.09 -4.49
CA MET A 73 12.51 -3.51 -5.12
C MET A 73 13.51 -2.92 -4.11
N SER A 74 13.02 -2.48 -2.95
CA SER A 74 13.85 -1.99 -1.85
C SER A 74 13.21 -2.36 -0.51
N LEU A 75 14.06 -2.54 0.50
CA LEU A 75 13.61 -2.69 1.87
C LEU A 75 13.08 -1.34 2.38
N ILE A 76 12.05 -1.40 3.23
CA ILE A 76 11.55 -0.27 4.00
C ILE A 76 11.85 -0.59 5.46
N ASN A 77 12.70 0.21 6.10
CA ASN A 77 12.91 0.16 7.54
C ASN A 77 12.16 1.35 8.16
N PRO A 78 11.08 1.12 8.95
CA PRO A 78 10.27 2.21 9.50
C PRO A 78 11.06 3.07 10.50
N PHE A 79 12.14 2.55 11.11
CA PHE A 79 12.99 3.30 12.05
C PHE A 79 14.01 4.20 11.35
N ASP A 80 14.28 4.00 10.07
CA ASP A 80 15.08 4.93 9.25
C ASP A 80 14.20 6.07 8.73
N SER A 81 13.01 5.73 8.24
CA SER A 81 11.93 6.69 7.97
C SER A 81 10.61 5.95 7.94
N ASN A 82 9.62 6.47 8.67
CA ASN A 82 8.29 5.87 8.74
C ASN A 82 7.33 6.42 7.67
N SER A 83 7.76 7.35 6.82
CA SER A 83 6.92 7.94 5.78
C SER A 83 7.11 7.24 4.44
N ILE A 84 6.01 6.78 3.85
CA ILE A 84 5.97 6.21 2.49
C ILE A 84 4.96 6.97 1.64
N ARG A 85 5.18 6.99 0.33
CA ARG A 85 4.24 7.52 -0.64
C ARG A 85 3.65 6.38 -1.46
N LEU A 86 2.32 6.28 -1.50
CA LEU A 86 1.59 5.39 -2.38
C LEU A 86 1.03 6.20 -3.55
N ASP A 87 1.38 5.82 -4.78
CA ASP A 87 0.76 6.33 -6.00
C ASP A 87 0.00 5.19 -6.68
N PHE A 88 -1.22 5.45 -7.16
CA PHE A 88 -1.99 4.47 -7.90
C PHE A 88 -2.94 5.07 -8.94
N THR A 89 -3.25 4.28 -9.96
CA THR A 89 -4.31 4.57 -10.94
C THR A 89 -5.31 3.44 -10.94
N VAL A 90 -6.57 3.77 -11.23
CA VAL A 90 -7.68 2.82 -11.24
C VAL A 90 -8.42 2.88 -12.56
N ASN A 91 -8.62 1.72 -13.16
CA ASN A 91 -9.53 1.54 -14.28
C ASN A 91 -10.72 0.69 -13.79
N GLU A 92 -11.88 1.33 -13.65
CA GLU A 92 -13.14 0.67 -13.36
C GLU A 92 -13.76 0.12 -14.65
N LEU A 93 -14.23 -1.12 -14.58
CA LEU A 93 -15.07 -1.75 -15.60
C LEU A 93 -16.10 -2.62 -14.90
N ASP A 94 -17.37 -2.23 -14.98
CA ASP A 94 -18.49 -2.86 -14.27
C ASP A 94 -18.18 -2.96 -12.76
N SER A 95 -18.16 -4.16 -12.18
CA SER A 95 -17.82 -4.41 -10.77
C SER A 95 -16.33 -4.70 -10.54
N THR A 96 -15.48 -4.48 -11.55
CA THR A 96 -14.04 -4.81 -11.49
C THR A 96 -13.18 -3.55 -11.44
N PHE A 97 -12.23 -3.52 -10.51
CA PHE A 97 -11.28 -2.43 -10.30
C PHE A 97 -9.88 -2.92 -10.65
N LYS A 98 -9.32 -2.44 -11.76
CA LYS A 98 -7.93 -2.72 -12.13
C LYS A 98 -7.04 -1.60 -11.63
N VAL A 99 -6.17 -1.92 -10.67
CA VAL A 99 -5.30 -0.97 -9.99
C VAL A 99 -3.85 -1.20 -10.36
N LYS A 100 -3.15 -0.17 -10.80
CA LYS A 100 -1.68 -0.13 -10.87
C LYS A 100 -1.17 0.73 -9.74
N SER A 101 -0.29 0.21 -8.90
CA SER A 101 0.19 0.91 -7.69
C SER A 101 1.69 0.82 -7.53
N SER A 102 2.28 1.85 -6.93
CA SER A 102 3.68 1.86 -6.49
C SER A 102 3.83 2.52 -5.13
N ILE A 103 4.73 1.99 -4.29
CA ILE A 103 5.15 2.61 -3.04
C ILE A 103 6.60 3.08 -3.16
N THR A 104 6.83 4.34 -2.78
CA THR A 104 8.14 4.97 -2.71
C THR A 104 8.51 5.26 -1.26
N HIS A 105 9.75 4.95 -0.89
CA HIS A 105 10.34 5.24 0.42
C HIS A 105 11.67 5.97 0.21
N LYS A 106 11.84 7.13 0.83
CA LYS A 106 13.06 7.98 0.67
C LYS A 106 13.45 8.24 -0.80
N GLY A 107 12.45 8.45 -1.67
CA GLY A 107 12.66 8.71 -3.10
C GLY A 107 12.96 7.47 -3.95
N VAL A 108 13.07 6.28 -3.36
CA VAL A 108 13.30 5.02 -4.06
C VAL A 108 12.01 4.22 -4.14
N THR A 109 11.66 3.70 -5.32
CA THR A 109 10.52 2.79 -5.44
C THR A 109 10.83 1.49 -4.70
N ALA A 110 10.07 1.21 -3.65
CA ALA A 110 10.21 0.01 -2.83
C ALA A 110 9.28 -1.12 -3.27
N PHE A 111 8.12 -0.79 -3.84
CA PHE A 111 7.12 -1.78 -4.24
C PHE A 111 6.34 -1.35 -5.47
N LYS A 112 5.98 -2.32 -6.31
CA LYS A 112 5.00 -2.16 -7.40
C LYS A 112 4.09 -3.38 -7.46
N MET A 113 2.82 -3.16 -7.79
CA MET A 113 1.93 -4.25 -8.19
C MET A 113 0.83 -3.78 -9.14
N ASN A 114 0.32 -4.72 -9.92
CA ASN A 114 -0.95 -4.60 -10.60
C ASN A 114 -1.94 -5.54 -9.91
N SER A 115 -3.10 -5.04 -9.52
CA SER A 115 -4.13 -5.81 -8.82
C SER A 115 -5.48 -5.65 -9.50
N SER A 116 -6.31 -6.69 -9.45
CA SER A 116 -7.69 -6.69 -9.91
C SER A 116 -8.58 -7.03 -8.73
N TYR A 117 -9.53 -6.16 -8.43
CA TYR A 117 -10.51 -6.35 -7.37
C TYR A 117 -11.91 -6.50 -7.93
N LEU A 118 -12.75 -7.27 -7.23
CA LEU A 118 -14.18 -7.37 -7.48
C LEU A 118 -14.93 -6.71 -6.31
N GLU A 119 -15.90 -5.85 -6.61
CA GLU A 119 -16.83 -5.32 -5.59
C GLU A 119 -17.66 -6.46 -4.97
N LYS A 120 -17.78 -6.45 -3.64
CA LYS A 120 -18.57 -7.43 -2.88
C LYS A 120 -20.01 -7.00 -2.66
#